data_AF-A0AAJ4D1H5-F1
#
_entry.id   AF-A0AAJ4D1H5-F1
#
_cell.length_a   1.000
_cell.length_b   1.000
_cell.length_c   1.000
_cell.angle_alpha   90.00
_cell.angle_beta   90.00
_cell.angle_gamma   90.00
#
_symmetry.space_group_name_H-M   'P 1'
#
loop_
_entity.id
_entity.type
_entity.pdbx_description
1 polymer ?
#
loop_
_entity_poly.entity_id
_entity_poly.type
_entity_poly.pdbx_seq_one_letter_code
_entity_poly.pdbx_strand_id
1 'polypeptide(L)'
;MNQQVNIQRTPIKDDEWKQVIHQPLSERTPYETGGQLTIANVAGRILGTPHDETDYYIGLHELYESPDVHVLSETLDKTIDQKRFQAIQHIHMINQKEKGLSVNRFAAFLDGEQLIVKHPHPGMHRHLRKAFIDVLKTFQSHHEQGFNHPDFRRILLDLVKWMGNHLEPWLKDADIEKGMPRVIWYGDATKSQLYFLYYLMLIGCDVLIFHPEGKDQFNEIDPDQRFSFVYAYPGTSAPEPFPTEKPQRKSTVAYRSTKELDSVLHNEESMMYKPWQFREHTPVSVTLKTTYDELFLIAKERAFIRPNFRADNATVEIPNLFAMIMGITANEKEYWDRLQTLTGYKESHTIRRFPFTEEVKANYQFHYSHALDQTGQIDPVRLKESNIWRCKHLPEGIQEGIAQAISRLCKHAKLLPQNGESEADVKLYLFTQAVNLPSSLLNLIQTFDYAQTVPKLILYHTEQTGALSRSDAAALLLLNEIGIDIIVYNPPGYKCIDHYIEDQQFDTHWLDEMSFNQEFKEPSIVRKFINKIF
;
A
#
# COMPACT_ATOMS: atom_id res chain seq x y z
N MET A 1 1.95 -38.93 43.42
CA MET A 1 2.59 -37.80 42.70
C MET A 1 2.52 -38.10 41.21
N ASN A 2 1.81 -37.25 40.49
CA ASN A 2 1.28 -37.49 39.14
C ASN A 2 2.40 -37.76 38.12
N GLN A 3 2.46 -38.97 37.57
CA GLN A 3 3.57 -39.41 36.70
C GLN A 3 3.36 -39.12 35.21
N GLN A 4 2.26 -38.48 34.83
CA GLN A 4 1.89 -38.24 33.43
C GLN A 4 1.59 -36.75 33.22
N VAL A 5 1.96 -36.23 32.05
CA VAL A 5 1.64 -34.87 31.60
C VAL A 5 0.71 -35.00 30.40
N ASN A 6 -0.39 -34.26 30.41
CA ASN A 6 -1.32 -34.13 29.31
C ASN A 6 -1.21 -32.72 28.74
N ILE A 7 -0.99 -32.58 27.43
CA ILE A 7 -1.09 -31.27 26.78
C ILE A 7 -2.40 -31.24 26.03
N GLN A 8 -3.23 -30.26 26.35
CA GLN A 8 -4.49 -29.99 25.70
C GLN A 8 -4.50 -28.55 25.22
N ARG A 9 -5.27 -28.28 24.17
CA ARG A 9 -5.43 -26.91 23.67
C ARG A 9 -6.61 -26.26 24.37
N THR A 10 -6.44 -25.00 24.72
CA THR A 10 -7.56 -24.17 25.10
C THR A 10 -8.40 -23.88 23.87
N PRO A 11 -9.71 -24.20 23.84
CA PRO A 11 -10.56 -23.84 22.72
C PRO A 11 -10.73 -22.31 22.73
N ILE A 12 -10.30 -21.67 21.64
CA ILE A 12 -10.40 -20.24 21.42
C ILE A 12 -11.40 -19.99 20.30
N LYS A 13 -12.30 -19.03 20.50
CA LYS A 13 -13.10 -18.45 19.42
C LYS A 13 -12.69 -17.01 19.17
N ASP A 14 -12.64 -16.62 17.91
CA ASP A 14 -12.38 -15.24 17.48
C ASP A 14 -11.18 -14.62 18.23
N ASP A 15 -11.36 -13.47 18.87
CA ASP A 15 -10.30 -12.74 19.55
C ASP A 15 -10.22 -13.00 21.07
N GLU A 16 -10.90 -14.06 21.56
CA GLU A 16 -10.85 -14.49 22.97
C GLU A 16 -9.41 -14.77 23.46
N TRP A 17 -8.51 -15.16 22.55
CA TRP A 17 -7.11 -15.41 22.87
C TRP A 17 -6.42 -14.23 23.56
N LYS A 18 -6.84 -12.99 23.25
CA LYS A 18 -6.29 -11.77 23.87
C LYS A 18 -6.47 -11.73 25.37
N GLN A 19 -7.52 -12.39 25.89
CA GLN A 19 -7.76 -12.49 27.33
C GLN A 19 -7.14 -13.77 27.90
N VAL A 20 -7.36 -14.90 27.21
CA VAL A 20 -6.96 -16.23 27.69
C VAL A 20 -5.43 -16.38 27.80
N ILE A 21 -4.67 -15.73 26.93
CA ILE A 21 -3.20 -15.79 26.97
C ILE A 21 -2.64 -15.30 28.31
N HIS A 22 -3.29 -14.33 28.95
CA HIS A 22 -2.86 -13.78 30.25
C HIS A 22 -3.32 -14.61 31.45
N GLN A 23 -4.32 -15.48 31.27
CA GLN A 23 -4.86 -16.32 32.36
C GLN A 23 -3.84 -17.38 32.82
N PRO A 24 -3.79 -17.69 34.12
CA PRO A 24 -3.04 -18.84 34.64
C PRO A 24 -3.69 -20.16 34.22
N LEU A 25 -2.94 -21.28 34.29
CA LEU A 25 -3.46 -22.60 33.88
C LEU A 25 -4.73 -23.03 34.63
N SER A 26 -4.91 -22.58 35.88
CA SER A 26 -6.09 -22.87 36.70
C SER A 26 -7.40 -22.27 36.19
N GLU A 27 -7.32 -21.24 35.36
CA GLU A 27 -8.48 -20.53 34.82
C GLU A 27 -8.79 -20.94 33.38
N ARG A 28 -7.91 -21.74 32.75
CA ARG A 28 -8.06 -22.18 31.36
C ARG A 28 -8.87 -23.46 31.28
N THR A 29 -9.63 -23.62 30.21
CA THR A 29 -10.38 -24.85 29.94
C THR A 29 -9.67 -25.65 28.86
N PRO A 30 -9.47 -26.97 29.02
CA PRO A 30 -9.81 -27.80 30.17
C PRO A 30 -8.82 -27.66 31.33
N TYR A 31 -9.33 -27.58 32.56
CA TYR A 31 -8.53 -27.68 33.79
C TYR A 31 -8.93 -28.94 34.54
N GLU A 32 -7.98 -29.87 34.70
CA GLU A 32 -8.20 -31.13 35.41
C GLU A 32 -7.34 -31.21 36.67
N THR A 33 -8.01 -31.38 37.82
CA THR A 33 -7.37 -31.60 39.12
C THR A 33 -7.54 -33.06 39.53
N GLY A 34 -6.82 -33.98 38.86
CA GLY A 34 -6.89 -35.41 39.19
C GLY A 34 -5.78 -36.24 38.56
N GLY A 35 -4.82 -36.73 39.36
CA GLY A 35 -3.87 -37.81 39.01
C GLY A 35 -2.84 -37.57 37.89
N GLN A 36 -3.05 -36.57 37.02
CA GLN A 36 -2.22 -36.21 35.87
C GLN A 36 -2.04 -34.67 35.84
N LEU A 37 -0.88 -34.17 35.37
CA LEU A 37 -0.67 -32.73 35.16
C LEU A 37 -1.20 -32.37 33.77
N THR A 38 -2.32 -31.65 33.70
CA THR A 38 -2.92 -31.17 32.44
C THR A 38 -2.53 -29.72 32.20
N ILE A 39 -1.91 -29.44 31.05
CA ILE A 39 -1.50 -28.10 30.61
C ILE A 39 -2.37 -27.71 29.42
N ALA A 40 -3.21 -26.69 29.61
CA ALA A 40 -4.04 -26.10 28.57
C ALA A 40 -3.29 -24.92 27.92
N ASN A 41 -2.66 -25.17 26.77
CA ASN A 41 -1.87 -24.14 26.08
C ASN A 41 -2.72 -23.32 25.09
N VAL A 42 -2.23 -22.13 24.79
CA VAL A 42 -2.79 -21.20 23.79
C VAL A 42 -1.80 -21.14 22.63
N ALA A 43 -2.16 -21.75 21.51
CA ALA A 43 -1.33 -21.76 20.30
C ALA A 43 -2.13 -21.21 19.11
N GLY A 44 -1.66 -20.13 18.50
CA GLY A 44 -2.42 -19.38 17.49
C GLY A 44 -1.57 -18.81 16.37
N ARG A 45 -2.16 -18.75 15.17
CA ARG A 45 -1.67 -18.03 13.99
C ARG A 45 -2.55 -16.81 13.77
N ILE A 46 -1.99 -15.61 13.98
CA ILE A 46 -2.67 -14.33 13.89
C ILE A 46 -2.20 -13.66 12.60
N LEU A 47 -3.10 -13.60 11.62
CA LEU A 47 -2.79 -13.22 10.24
C LEU A 47 -3.47 -11.89 9.89
N GLY A 48 -2.74 -11.00 9.23
CA GLY A 48 -3.24 -9.69 8.81
C GLY A 48 -3.16 -8.63 9.92
N THR A 49 -3.79 -7.49 9.67
CA THR A 49 -3.93 -6.38 10.62
C THR A 49 -5.36 -5.86 10.66
N PRO A 50 -5.84 -5.40 11.83
CA PRO A 50 -7.12 -4.72 11.93
C PRO A 50 -7.10 -3.40 11.15
N HIS A 51 -8.26 -2.80 10.92
CA HIS A 51 -8.37 -1.49 10.25
C HIS A 51 -7.60 -0.36 10.98
N ASP A 52 -7.32 -0.55 12.27
CA ASP A 52 -6.51 0.35 13.08
C ASP A 52 -5.16 -0.29 13.40
N GLU A 53 -4.16 -0.01 12.57
CA GLU A 53 -2.78 -0.48 12.77
C GLU A 53 -2.18 0.01 14.09
N THR A 54 -2.57 1.20 14.57
CA THR A 54 -2.03 1.74 15.83
C THR A 54 -2.42 0.85 17.00
N ASP A 55 -3.66 0.37 17.03
CA ASP A 55 -4.11 -0.55 18.09
C ASP A 55 -3.44 -1.91 18.01
N TYR A 56 -3.16 -2.39 16.80
CA TYR A 56 -2.43 -3.62 16.58
C TYR A 56 -1.03 -3.56 17.21
N TYR A 57 -0.27 -2.51 16.91
CA TYR A 57 1.08 -2.33 17.47
C TYR A 57 1.06 -2.01 18.98
N ILE A 58 0.04 -1.32 19.48
CA ILE A 58 -0.16 -1.17 20.93
C ILE A 58 -0.34 -2.54 21.59
N GLY A 59 -1.20 -3.41 21.03
CA GLY A 59 -1.43 -4.75 21.56
C GLY A 59 -0.17 -5.63 21.55
N LEU A 60 0.64 -5.55 20.49
CA LEU A 60 1.94 -6.25 20.44
C LEU A 60 2.91 -5.74 21.51
N HIS A 61 2.95 -4.44 21.75
CA HIS A 61 3.78 -3.85 22.81
C HIS A 61 3.29 -4.25 24.21
N GLU A 62 1.98 -4.29 24.44
CA GLU A 62 1.41 -4.76 25.72
C GLU A 62 1.76 -6.24 25.98
N LEU A 63 1.80 -7.07 24.94
CA LEU A 63 2.30 -8.43 25.03
C LEU A 63 3.81 -8.48 25.34
N TYR A 64 4.61 -7.59 24.78
CA TYR A 64 6.04 -7.50 25.06
C TYR A 64 6.36 -7.13 26.51
N GLU A 65 5.60 -6.21 27.10
CA GLU A 65 5.75 -5.81 28.51
C GLU A 65 5.19 -6.86 29.49
N SER A 66 4.43 -7.84 29.01
CA SER A 66 3.81 -8.85 29.86
C SER A 66 4.86 -9.79 30.48
N PRO A 67 4.73 -10.14 31.78
CA PRO A 67 5.64 -11.07 32.41
C PRO A 67 5.58 -12.45 31.74
N ASP A 68 6.73 -13.12 31.70
CA ASP A 68 6.92 -14.48 31.16
C ASP A 68 6.59 -14.62 29.65
N VAL A 69 6.60 -13.49 28.92
CA VAL A 69 6.51 -13.45 27.46
C VAL A 69 7.90 -13.29 26.84
N HIS A 70 8.19 -14.16 25.87
CA HIS A 70 9.43 -14.14 25.10
C HIS A 70 9.11 -13.85 23.62
N VAL A 71 9.45 -12.64 23.17
CA VAL A 71 9.35 -12.27 21.75
C VAL A 71 10.57 -12.83 21.02
N LEU A 72 10.47 -14.09 20.66
CA LEU A 72 11.61 -14.88 20.20
C LEU A 72 12.11 -14.43 18.82
N SER A 73 11.26 -13.80 18.00
CA SER A 73 11.70 -13.20 16.73
C SER A 73 12.78 -12.13 16.93
N GLU A 74 12.75 -11.41 18.07
CA GLU A 74 13.71 -10.35 18.41
C GLU A 74 14.90 -10.87 19.23
N THR A 75 14.68 -11.88 20.08
CA THR A 75 15.68 -12.31 21.09
C THR A 75 16.35 -13.65 20.77
N LEU A 76 16.19 -14.20 19.56
CA LEU A 76 16.72 -15.52 19.20
C LEU A 76 18.26 -15.60 19.24
N ASP A 77 18.79 -16.17 20.31
CA ASP A 77 20.21 -16.54 20.42
C ASP A 77 20.58 -17.67 19.43
N LYS A 78 21.55 -17.37 18.56
CA LYS A 78 22.04 -18.26 17.50
C LYS A 78 23.40 -18.89 17.83
N THR A 79 23.93 -18.70 19.03
CA THR A 79 25.21 -19.26 19.48
C THR A 79 25.08 -20.75 19.85
N ILE A 80 26.15 -21.53 19.68
CA ILE A 80 26.19 -22.94 20.11
C ILE A 80 27.60 -23.24 20.62
N ASP A 81 27.70 -23.93 21.77
CA ASP A 81 29.00 -24.34 22.29
C ASP A 81 29.60 -25.47 21.44
N GLN A 82 30.93 -25.51 21.43
CA GLN A 82 31.68 -26.43 20.58
C GLN A 82 31.40 -27.91 20.90
N LYS A 83 31.11 -28.23 22.16
CA LYS A 83 30.86 -29.61 22.60
C LYS A 83 29.50 -30.09 22.09
N ARG A 84 28.43 -29.31 22.27
CA ARG A 84 27.09 -29.61 21.70
C ARG A 84 27.16 -29.70 20.18
N PHE A 85 27.87 -28.78 19.53
CA PHE A 85 28.04 -28.84 18.07
C PHE A 85 28.71 -30.14 17.61
N GLN A 86 29.83 -30.54 18.23
CA GLN A 86 30.54 -31.77 17.90
C GLN A 86 29.68 -33.02 18.12
N ALA A 87 28.90 -33.08 19.21
CA ALA A 87 27.99 -34.18 19.48
C ALA A 87 26.91 -34.33 18.39
N ILE A 88 26.31 -33.22 17.94
CA ILE A 88 25.34 -33.22 16.83
C ILE A 88 25.98 -33.72 15.54
N GLN A 89 27.21 -33.28 15.23
CA GLN A 89 27.95 -33.77 14.04
C GLN A 89 28.23 -35.26 14.11
N HIS A 90 28.61 -35.76 15.29
CA HIS A 90 28.87 -37.19 15.50
C HIS A 90 27.60 -38.03 15.25
N ILE A 91 26.45 -37.62 15.79
CA ILE A 91 25.17 -38.30 15.58
C ILE A 91 24.76 -38.26 14.10
N HIS A 92 24.95 -37.11 13.43
CA HIS A 92 24.64 -36.99 12.01
C HIS A 92 25.53 -37.92 11.15
N MET A 93 26.81 -38.04 11.49
CA MET A 93 27.73 -38.99 10.82
C MET A 93 27.26 -40.45 11.00
N ILE A 94 26.81 -40.83 12.20
CA ILE A 94 26.25 -42.17 12.44
C ILE A 94 25.01 -42.39 11.57
N ASN A 95 24.11 -41.39 11.52
CA ASN A 95 22.91 -41.45 10.69
C ASN A 95 23.21 -41.69 9.21
N GLN A 96 24.22 -41.00 8.66
CA GLN A 96 24.65 -41.19 7.28
C GLN A 96 25.27 -42.58 7.04
N LYS A 97 26.14 -43.04 7.95
CA LYS A 97 26.80 -44.36 7.85
C LYS A 97 25.79 -45.50 7.85
N GLU A 98 24.70 -45.35 8.61
CA GLU A 98 23.64 -46.36 8.71
C GLU A 98 22.51 -46.18 7.68
N LYS A 99 22.68 -45.29 6.70
CA LYS A 99 21.68 -45.00 5.65
C LYS A 99 20.31 -44.54 6.20
N GLY A 100 20.32 -43.83 7.33
CA GLY A 100 19.13 -43.32 7.99
C GLY A 100 18.72 -44.15 9.20
N LEU A 101 18.84 -43.56 10.39
CA LEU A 101 18.38 -44.16 11.63
C LEU A 101 16.85 -44.10 11.74
N SER A 102 16.26 -45.07 12.44
CA SER A 102 14.87 -44.94 12.89
C SER A 102 14.75 -43.81 13.92
N VAL A 103 13.57 -43.17 14.00
CA VAL A 103 13.32 -42.05 14.94
C VAL A 103 13.71 -42.40 16.38
N ASN A 104 13.31 -43.58 16.86
CA ASN A 104 13.60 -44.01 18.24
C ASN A 104 15.10 -44.22 18.48
N ARG A 105 15.83 -44.74 17.49
CA ARG A 105 17.28 -44.91 17.59
C ARG A 105 18.01 -43.57 17.53
N PHE A 106 17.55 -42.66 16.68
CA PHE A 106 18.06 -41.29 16.60
C PHE A 106 17.87 -40.54 17.92
N ALA A 107 16.67 -40.59 18.49
CA ALA A 107 16.37 -39.99 19.80
C ALA A 107 17.24 -40.59 20.93
N ALA A 108 17.49 -41.89 20.92
CA ALA A 108 18.37 -42.53 21.90
C ALA A 108 19.82 -42.02 21.84
N PHE A 109 20.35 -41.72 20.64
CA PHE A 109 21.66 -41.08 20.50
C PHE A 109 21.67 -39.65 21.06
N LEU A 110 20.61 -38.86 20.81
CA LEU A 110 20.48 -37.52 21.37
C LEU A 110 20.40 -37.54 22.90
N ASP A 111 19.68 -38.51 23.48
CA ASP A 111 19.63 -38.72 24.93
C ASP A 111 21.01 -39.05 25.52
N GLY A 112 21.76 -39.94 24.85
CA GLY A 112 23.10 -40.36 25.25
C GLY A 112 24.10 -39.21 25.32
N GLU A 113 24.02 -38.28 24.35
CA GLU A 113 24.82 -37.05 24.30
C GLU A 113 24.20 -35.90 25.13
N GLN A 114 23.07 -36.13 25.80
CA GLN A 114 22.35 -35.15 26.62
C GLN A 114 21.92 -33.88 25.86
N LEU A 115 21.49 -34.04 24.61
CA LEU A 115 21.10 -32.94 23.72
C LEU A 115 19.60 -32.59 23.78
N ILE A 116 18.79 -33.41 24.45
CA ILE A 116 17.37 -33.12 24.73
C ILE A 116 17.26 -32.53 26.14
N VAL A 117 16.49 -31.44 26.27
CA VAL A 117 16.29 -30.74 27.55
C VAL A 117 15.73 -31.68 28.61
N LYS A 118 16.27 -31.57 29.82
CA LYS A 118 15.82 -32.34 31.00
C LYS A 118 15.03 -31.44 31.93
N HIS A 119 14.08 -32.04 32.65
CA HIS A 119 13.29 -31.35 33.66
C HIS A 119 13.30 -32.14 34.97
N PRO A 120 13.35 -31.50 36.16
CA PRO A 120 13.34 -32.21 37.44
C PRO A 120 12.07 -33.04 37.65
N HIS A 121 10.91 -32.56 37.18
CA HIS A 121 9.65 -33.30 37.22
C HIS A 121 9.68 -34.50 36.24
N PRO A 122 9.58 -35.76 36.72
CA PRO A 122 9.75 -36.95 35.88
C PRO A 122 8.74 -37.08 34.74
N GLY A 123 7.48 -36.66 34.97
CA GLY A 123 6.44 -36.67 33.95
C GLY A 123 6.75 -35.69 32.82
N MET A 124 7.26 -34.50 33.17
CA MET A 124 7.62 -33.47 32.20
C MET A 124 8.87 -33.88 31.41
N HIS A 125 9.88 -34.46 32.08
CA HIS A 125 11.06 -34.98 31.39
C HIS A 125 10.70 -36.02 30.32
N ARG A 126 9.80 -36.97 30.65
CA ARG A 126 9.31 -37.96 29.70
C ARG A 126 8.53 -37.32 28.55
N HIS A 127 7.74 -36.28 28.84
CA HIS A 127 6.94 -35.56 27.85
C HIS A 127 7.81 -34.76 26.88
N LEU A 128 8.80 -34.00 27.35
CA LEU A 128 9.77 -33.27 26.51
C LEU A 128 10.41 -34.19 25.48
N ARG A 129 10.88 -35.36 25.94
CA ARG A 129 11.45 -36.39 25.07
C ARG A 129 10.45 -36.91 24.03
N LYS A 130 9.21 -37.19 24.46
CA LYS A 130 8.15 -37.68 23.56
C LYS A 130 7.81 -36.61 22.50
N ALA A 131 7.61 -35.36 22.91
CA ALA A 131 7.33 -34.25 22.02
C ALA A 131 8.44 -34.07 20.97
N PHE A 132 9.71 -34.20 21.38
CA PHE A 132 10.83 -34.10 20.44
C PHE A 132 10.84 -35.25 19.42
N ILE A 133 10.53 -36.47 19.86
CA ILE A 133 10.33 -37.62 18.96
C ILE A 133 9.20 -37.35 17.97
N ASP A 134 8.11 -36.74 18.40
CA ASP A 134 6.98 -36.42 17.53
C ASP A 134 7.36 -35.32 16.50
N VAL A 135 8.19 -34.35 16.86
CA VAL A 135 8.80 -33.40 15.90
C VAL A 135 9.63 -34.12 14.83
N LEU A 136 10.48 -35.07 15.25
CA LEU A 136 11.28 -35.86 14.30
C LEU A 136 10.40 -36.70 13.37
N LYS A 137 9.30 -37.28 13.86
CA LYS A 137 8.33 -38.01 13.03
C LYS A 137 7.64 -37.08 12.04
N THR A 138 7.18 -35.91 12.48
CA THR A 138 6.56 -34.90 11.61
C THR A 138 7.52 -34.47 10.50
N PHE A 139 8.80 -34.24 10.83
CA PHE A 139 9.81 -33.94 9.83
C PHE A 139 9.94 -35.08 8.80
N GLN A 140 10.00 -36.33 9.27
CA GLN A 140 10.13 -37.51 8.40
C GLN A 140 8.88 -37.74 7.53
N SER A 141 7.68 -37.41 8.01
CA SER A 141 6.46 -37.51 7.19
C SER A 141 6.36 -36.44 6.10
N HIS A 142 7.00 -35.28 6.30
CA HIS A 142 6.99 -34.19 5.32
C HIS A 142 8.15 -34.26 4.30
N HIS A 143 9.13 -35.15 4.50
CA HIS A 143 10.29 -35.24 3.62
C HIS A 143 10.58 -36.71 3.28
N GLU A 144 10.46 -37.09 2.00
CA GLU A 144 10.66 -38.47 1.53
C GLU A 144 12.04 -39.06 1.88
N GLN A 145 13.07 -38.22 1.94
CA GLN A 145 14.43 -38.61 2.31
C GLN A 145 14.66 -38.71 3.83
N GLY A 146 13.65 -38.40 4.65
CA GLY A 146 13.71 -38.43 6.11
C GLY A 146 14.94 -37.72 6.66
N PHE A 147 15.65 -38.36 7.58
CA PHE A 147 16.86 -37.79 8.20
C PHE A 147 18.07 -37.65 7.26
N ASN A 148 17.98 -38.12 6.01
CA ASN A 148 18.99 -37.88 4.99
C ASN A 148 18.68 -36.63 4.15
N HIS A 149 17.52 -35.99 4.35
CA HIS A 149 17.16 -34.76 3.67
C HIS A 149 18.17 -33.63 4.00
N PRO A 150 18.60 -32.81 3.01
CA PRO A 150 19.60 -31.75 3.23
C PRO A 150 19.25 -30.78 4.37
N ASP A 151 17.97 -30.43 4.50
CA ASP A 151 17.50 -29.49 5.54
C ASP A 151 17.57 -30.07 6.97
N PHE A 152 17.55 -31.40 7.11
CA PHE A 152 17.45 -32.06 8.43
C PHE A 152 18.60 -31.68 9.36
N ARG A 153 19.83 -31.64 8.83
CA ARG A 153 21.02 -31.31 9.61
C ARG A 153 20.92 -29.91 10.22
N ARG A 154 20.44 -28.94 9.43
CA ARG A 154 20.28 -27.55 9.87
C ARG A 154 19.18 -27.44 10.92
N ILE A 155 18.02 -28.04 10.64
CA ILE A 155 16.87 -28.02 11.55
C ILE A 155 17.23 -28.67 12.89
N LEU A 156 17.84 -29.86 12.88
CA LEU A 156 18.26 -30.54 14.11
C LEU A 156 19.24 -29.69 14.92
N LEU A 157 20.23 -29.10 14.27
CA LEU A 157 21.20 -28.23 14.94
C LEU A 157 20.50 -27.04 15.59
N ASP A 158 19.64 -26.37 14.84
CA ASP A 158 18.91 -25.19 15.31
C ASP A 158 17.96 -25.56 16.47
N LEU A 159 17.23 -26.68 16.38
CA LEU A 159 16.37 -27.17 17.46
C LEU A 159 17.16 -27.44 18.75
N VAL A 160 18.26 -28.19 18.68
CA VAL A 160 19.08 -28.50 19.87
C VAL A 160 19.67 -27.23 20.48
N LYS A 161 20.13 -26.32 19.62
CA LYS A 161 20.66 -25.03 20.01
C LYS A 161 19.64 -24.18 20.76
N TRP A 162 18.46 -23.98 20.19
CA TRP A 162 17.43 -23.14 20.80
C TRP A 162 16.76 -23.80 22.00
N MET A 163 16.67 -25.13 22.02
CA MET A 163 16.33 -25.89 23.21
C MET A 163 17.26 -25.58 24.38
N GLY A 164 18.58 -25.58 24.14
CA GLY A 164 19.57 -25.32 25.18
C GLY A 164 19.67 -23.84 25.60
N ASN A 165 19.55 -22.91 24.65
CA ASN A 165 19.76 -21.49 24.93
C ASN A 165 18.52 -20.80 25.50
N HIS A 166 17.33 -21.28 25.13
CA HIS A 166 16.06 -20.63 25.45
C HIS A 166 15.20 -21.51 26.35
N LEU A 167 14.83 -22.69 25.86
CA LEU A 167 13.87 -23.54 26.57
C LEU A 167 14.40 -24.05 27.91
N GLU A 168 15.66 -24.46 27.98
CA GLU A 168 16.26 -24.98 29.22
C GLU A 168 16.26 -23.93 30.35
N PRO A 169 16.70 -22.66 30.13
CA PRO A 169 16.51 -21.60 31.11
C PRO A 169 15.05 -21.37 31.51
N TRP A 170 14.14 -21.23 30.53
CA TRP A 170 12.73 -20.93 30.82
C TRP A 170 12.07 -22.00 31.68
N LEU A 171 12.37 -23.28 31.43
CA LEU A 171 11.83 -24.39 32.21
C LEU A 171 12.46 -24.54 33.60
N LYS A 172 13.62 -23.94 33.88
CA LYS A 172 14.20 -23.94 35.23
C LYS A 172 13.47 -22.96 36.15
N ASP A 173 13.00 -21.85 35.57
CA ASP A 173 12.35 -20.78 36.32
C ASP A 173 10.81 -20.96 36.38
N ALA A 174 10.22 -21.67 35.41
CA ALA A 174 8.78 -21.86 35.32
C ALA A 174 8.21 -22.84 36.37
N ASP A 175 7.14 -22.43 37.03
CA ASP A 175 6.27 -23.32 37.81
C ASP A 175 5.23 -23.95 36.87
N ILE A 176 5.56 -25.14 36.37
CA ILE A 176 4.77 -25.87 35.35
C ILE A 176 3.33 -26.23 35.80
N GLU A 177 3.00 -26.07 37.09
CA GLU A 177 1.63 -26.23 37.59
C GLU A 177 0.81 -24.93 37.49
N LYS A 178 1.48 -23.77 37.41
CA LYS A 178 0.85 -22.45 37.30
C LYS A 178 0.84 -21.91 35.88
N GLY A 179 1.94 -22.10 35.15
CA GLY A 179 2.13 -21.49 33.84
C GLY A 179 3.31 -22.08 33.09
N MET A 180 3.15 -22.19 31.77
CA MET A 180 4.24 -22.48 30.86
C MET A 180 4.74 -21.18 30.21
N PRO A 181 5.99 -21.13 29.73
CA PRO A 181 6.52 -19.97 29.02
C PRO A 181 5.63 -19.58 27.83
N ARG A 182 5.50 -18.27 27.59
CA ARG A 182 4.72 -17.71 26.48
C ARG A 182 5.67 -17.20 25.41
N VAL A 183 5.49 -17.61 24.17
CA VAL A 183 6.38 -17.29 23.06
C VAL A 183 5.62 -16.56 21.97
N ILE A 184 6.18 -15.44 21.53
CA ILE A 184 5.68 -14.67 20.41
C ILE A 184 6.68 -14.77 19.27
N TRP A 185 6.16 -15.04 18.08
CA TRP A 185 6.88 -14.91 16.83
C TRP A 185 6.21 -13.85 15.97
N TYR A 186 6.97 -12.90 15.44
CA TYR A 186 6.46 -11.84 14.58
C TYR A 186 7.21 -11.83 13.25
N GLY A 187 6.46 -11.87 12.15
CA GLY A 187 6.98 -11.82 10.78
C GLY A 187 7.47 -13.16 10.24
N ASP A 188 8.33 -13.08 9.22
CA ASP A 188 8.82 -14.24 8.48
C ASP A 188 9.61 -15.23 9.36
N ALA A 189 9.35 -16.52 9.17
CA ALA A 189 10.05 -17.63 9.82
C ALA A 189 10.69 -18.56 8.80
N THR A 190 11.93 -18.97 9.09
CA THR A 190 12.61 -20.08 8.42
C THR A 190 12.03 -21.43 8.86
N LYS A 191 12.22 -22.48 8.05
CA LYS A 191 11.80 -23.85 8.41
C LYS A 191 12.26 -24.27 9.80
N SER A 192 13.53 -24.05 10.16
CA SER A 192 14.03 -24.36 11.51
C SER A 192 13.19 -23.70 12.60
N GLN A 193 12.89 -22.40 12.45
CA GLN A 193 12.10 -21.64 13.42
C GLN A 193 10.68 -22.18 13.54
N LEU A 194 10.02 -22.51 12.42
CA LEU A 194 8.69 -23.14 12.42
C LEU A 194 8.69 -24.48 13.18
N TYR A 195 9.68 -25.35 12.94
CA TYR A 195 9.80 -26.61 13.67
C TYR A 195 10.08 -26.40 15.17
N PHE A 196 10.77 -25.32 15.55
CA PHE A 196 10.99 -24.99 16.95
C PHE A 196 9.71 -24.49 17.62
N LEU A 197 8.97 -23.59 16.97
CA LEU A 197 7.66 -23.12 17.45
C LEU A 197 6.69 -24.30 17.60
N TYR A 198 6.69 -25.23 16.64
CA TYR A 198 5.92 -26.47 16.72
C TYR A 198 6.32 -27.31 17.94
N TYR A 199 7.62 -27.48 18.20
CA TYR A 199 8.09 -28.17 19.40
C TYR A 199 7.60 -27.50 20.69
N LEU A 200 7.67 -26.16 20.76
CA LEU A 200 7.18 -25.39 21.91
C LEU A 200 5.67 -25.60 22.15
N MET A 201 4.87 -25.63 21.08
CA MET A 201 3.44 -25.95 21.18
C MET A 201 3.20 -27.37 21.75
N LEU A 202 3.97 -28.38 21.30
CA LEU A 202 3.80 -29.77 21.76
C LEU A 202 4.16 -29.99 23.23
N ILE A 203 5.08 -29.19 23.78
CA ILE A 203 5.49 -29.31 25.19
C ILE A 203 4.56 -28.55 26.15
N GLY A 204 3.64 -27.74 25.60
CA GLY A 204 2.64 -26.99 26.38
C GLY A 204 2.96 -25.51 26.57
N CYS A 205 3.96 -24.95 25.88
CA CYS A 205 4.14 -23.49 25.85
C CYS A 205 2.97 -22.83 25.11
N ASP A 206 2.66 -21.61 25.52
CA ASP A 206 1.80 -20.75 24.72
C ASP A 206 2.61 -20.18 23.55
N VAL A 207 2.08 -20.21 22.34
CA VAL A 207 2.79 -19.76 21.14
C VAL A 207 1.85 -18.97 20.23
N LEU A 208 2.13 -17.69 20.03
CA LEU A 208 1.40 -16.84 19.08
C LEU A 208 2.33 -16.42 17.94
N ILE A 209 1.92 -16.72 16.71
CA ILE A 209 2.64 -16.37 15.49
C ILE A 209 1.86 -15.26 14.80
N PHE A 210 2.45 -14.08 14.68
CA PHE A 210 1.87 -12.90 14.06
C PHE A 210 2.48 -12.66 12.69
N HIS A 211 1.64 -12.44 11.67
CA HIS A 211 2.10 -12.02 10.36
C HIS A 211 1.21 -10.91 9.78
N PRO A 212 1.67 -9.63 9.75
CA PRO A 212 0.84 -8.49 9.35
C PRO A 212 0.41 -8.51 7.88
N GLU A 213 1.19 -9.13 7.00
CA GLU A 213 0.80 -9.33 5.59
C GLU A 213 -0.15 -10.53 5.38
N GLY A 214 -0.52 -11.25 6.43
CA GLY A 214 -1.41 -12.41 6.36
C GLY A 214 -0.79 -13.71 5.84
N LYS A 215 0.55 -13.82 5.73
CA LYS A 215 1.22 -15.04 5.29
C LYS A 215 1.19 -16.11 6.37
N ASP A 216 0.61 -17.27 6.06
CA ASP A 216 0.57 -18.42 6.97
C ASP A 216 1.66 -19.45 6.65
N GLN A 217 2.89 -19.16 7.06
CA GLN A 217 4.03 -20.06 6.86
C GLN A 217 3.92 -21.34 7.71
N PHE A 218 3.19 -21.30 8.83
CA PHE A 218 3.06 -22.44 9.74
C PHE A 218 2.01 -23.46 9.25
N ASN A 219 1.19 -23.10 8.25
CA ASN A 219 0.26 -24.00 7.57
C ASN A 219 0.93 -25.24 6.95
N GLU A 220 2.23 -25.18 6.61
CA GLU A 220 2.99 -26.34 6.14
C GLU A 220 3.13 -27.43 7.20
N ILE A 221 3.11 -27.06 8.49
CA ILE A 221 3.25 -27.99 9.62
C ILE A 221 1.88 -28.39 10.18
N ASP A 222 0.93 -27.45 10.22
CA ASP A 222 -0.39 -27.64 10.83
C ASP A 222 -1.57 -27.27 9.90
N PRO A 223 -1.72 -27.94 8.74
CA PRO A 223 -2.76 -27.61 7.77
C PRO A 223 -4.18 -27.89 8.30
N ASP A 224 -4.32 -28.90 9.15
CA ASP A 224 -5.58 -29.33 9.74
C ASP A 224 -5.94 -28.58 11.04
N GLN A 225 -5.17 -27.55 11.42
CA GLN A 225 -5.36 -26.79 12.66
C GLN A 225 -5.42 -27.67 13.92
N ARG A 226 -4.60 -28.73 13.97
CA ARG A 226 -4.52 -29.69 15.09
C ARG A 226 -3.71 -29.15 16.26
N PHE A 227 -2.79 -28.22 16.01
CA PHE A 227 -1.88 -27.68 17.03
C PHE A 227 -2.13 -26.21 17.33
N SER A 228 -2.63 -25.45 16.36
CA SER A 228 -2.89 -24.01 16.45
C SER A 228 -4.28 -23.63 15.92
N PHE A 229 -4.89 -22.58 16.46
CA PHE A 229 -6.04 -21.92 15.83
C PHE A 229 -5.56 -20.88 14.80
N VAL A 230 -6.40 -20.52 13.84
CA VAL A 230 -6.14 -19.43 12.89
C VAL A 230 -7.11 -18.29 13.16
N TYR A 231 -6.58 -17.08 13.34
CA TYR A 231 -7.35 -15.86 13.45
C TYR A 231 -6.87 -14.88 12.36
N ALA A 232 -7.76 -14.51 11.44
CA ALA A 232 -7.46 -13.61 10.33
C ALA A 232 -8.16 -12.27 10.53
N TYR A 233 -7.38 -11.19 10.51
CA TYR A 233 -7.89 -9.83 10.45
C TYR A 233 -8.38 -9.46 9.04
N PRO A 234 -9.25 -8.44 8.91
CA PRO A 234 -9.83 -8.05 7.62
C PRO A 234 -8.84 -7.32 6.69
N GLY A 235 -7.75 -6.78 7.22
CA GLY A 235 -6.75 -6.05 6.45
C GLY A 235 -5.37 -6.72 6.47
N THR A 236 -4.46 -6.17 5.68
CA THR A 236 -3.04 -6.50 5.71
C THR A 236 -2.24 -5.20 5.64
N SER A 237 -1.06 -5.21 6.24
CA SER A 237 -0.13 -4.08 6.18
C SER A 237 1.30 -4.59 5.95
N ALA A 238 2.16 -3.70 5.45
CA ALA A 238 3.58 -3.98 5.40
C ALA A 238 4.10 -4.20 6.84
N PRO A 239 5.04 -5.14 7.05
CA PRO A 239 5.59 -5.41 8.37
C PRO A 239 6.49 -4.27 8.82
N GLU A 240 6.12 -3.60 9.92
CA GLU A 240 7.02 -2.71 10.66
C GLU A 240 7.82 -3.50 11.70
N PRO A 241 8.97 -2.98 12.21
CA PRO A 241 9.69 -3.60 13.31
C PRO A 241 8.78 -3.87 14.52
N PHE A 242 9.03 -4.97 15.24
CA PHE A 242 8.22 -5.30 16.40
C PHE A 242 8.30 -4.18 17.46
N PRO A 243 7.16 -3.72 18.02
CA PRO A 243 7.14 -2.52 18.87
C PRO A 243 7.67 -2.83 20.27
N THR A 244 8.95 -2.52 20.50
CA THR A 244 9.59 -2.57 21.82
C THR A 244 9.45 -1.27 22.62
N GLU A 245 9.04 -0.19 21.96
CA GLU A 245 8.70 1.09 22.58
C GLU A 245 7.21 1.38 22.45
N LYS A 246 6.65 2.06 23.44
CA LYS A 246 5.23 2.36 23.49
C LYS A 246 4.85 3.33 22.36
N PRO A 247 3.87 2.97 21.50
CA PRO A 247 3.38 3.90 20.48
C PRO A 247 2.89 5.20 21.12
N GLN A 248 3.38 6.35 20.62
CA GLN A 248 3.07 7.66 21.19
C GLN A 248 1.63 8.12 20.96
N ARG A 249 0.96 7.55 19.95
CA ARG A 249 -0.42 7.88 19.59
C ARG A 249 -1.32 6.71 19.94
N LYS A 250 -2.48 7.02 20.53
CA LYS A 250 -3.54 6.05 20.80
C LYS A 250 -4.76 6.42 19.99
N SER A 251 -5.37 5.43 19.36
CA SER A 251 -6.61 5.61 18.66
C SER A 251 -7.78 5.79 19.64
N THR A 252 -8.78 6.57 19.22
CA THR A 252 -10.02 6.75 19.97
C THR A 252 -11.09 5.79 19.46
N VAL A 253 -12.09 5.47 20.28
CA VAL A 253 -13.23 4.63 19.87
C VAL A 253 -13.91 5.20 18.62
N ALA A 254 -14.10 6.52 18.56
CA ALA A 254 -14.68 7.18 17.38
C ALA A 254 -13.82 6.99 16.12
N TYR A 255 -12.49 7.07 16.24
CA TYR A 255 -11.59 6.85 15.11
C TYR A 255 -11.68 5.41 14.58
N ARG A 256 -11.68 4.41 15.48
CA ARG A 256 -11.84 2.99 15.12
C ARG A 256 -13.15 2.75 14.38
N SER A 257 -14.26 3.26 14.92
CA SER A 257 -15.58 3.13 14.29
C SER A 257 -15.64 3.81 12.92
N THR A 258 -15.01 4.98 12.75
CA THR A 258 -14.91 5.63 11.44
C THR A 258 -14.11 4.75 10.47
N LYS A 259 -12.95 4.21 10.87
CA LYS A 259 -12.14 3.33 10.02
C LYS A 259 -12.86 2.03 9.62
N GLU A 260 -13.66 1.48 10.51
CA GLU A 260 -14.50 0.30 10.24
C GLU A 260 -15.67 0.63 9.31
N LEU A 261 -16.37 1.75 9.54
CA LEU A 261 -17.41 2.21 8.61
C LEU A 261 -16.83 2.52 7.22
N ASP A 262 -15.64 3.08 7.21
CA ASP A 262 -14.95 3.48 5.99
C ASP A 262 -14.64 2.29 5.08
N SER A 263 -14.22 1.15 5.64
CA SER A 263 -13.91 -0.06 4.89
C SER A 263 -15.17 -0.70 4.27
N VAL A 264 -16.33 -0.51 4.90
CA VAL A 264 -17.62 -1.02 4.41
C VAL A 264 -18.21 -0.10 3.33
N LEU A 265 -18.16 1.22 3.53
CA LEU A 265 -18.86 2.18 2.66
C LEU A 265 -18.08 2.57 1.40
N HIS A 266 -16.75 2.53 1.45
CA HIS A 266 -15.87 3.02 0.40
C HIS A 266 -15.08 1.89 -0.27
N ASN A 267 -15.72 0.75 -0.49
CA ASN A 267 -15.15 -0.32 -1.31
C ASN A 267 -15.25 0.03 -2.81
N GLU A 268 -14.45 -0.63 -3.64
CA GLU A 268 -14.33 -0.34 -5.09
C GLU A 268 -15.67 -0.47 -5.84
N GLU A 269 -16.61 -1.26 -5.32
CA GLU A 269 -17.93 -1.49 -5.93
C GLU A 269 -18.96 -0.39 -5.57
N SER A 270 -18.73 0.35 -4.50
CA SER A 270 -19.70 1.32 -3.95
C SER A 270 -19.82 2.59 -4.81
N MET A 271 -18.81 2.91 -5.64
CA MET A 271 -18.68 4.19 -6.37
C MET A 271 -18.78 5.43 -5.46
N MET A 272 -18.66 5.24 -4.14
CA MET A 272 -18.69 6.27 -3.12
C MET A 272 -17.26 6.60 -2.74
N TYR A 273 -16.69 7.65 -3.32
CA TYR A 273 -15.33 8.09 -3.02
C TYR A 273 -15.32 9.19 -1.98
N LYS A 274 -14.40 9.11 -1.02
CA LYS A 274 -14.20 10.19 -0.04
C LYS A 274 -13.54 11.41 -0.68
N PRO A 275 -13.75 12.60 -0.11
CA PRO A 275 -12.92 13.75 -0.43
C PRO A 275 -11.44 13.43 -0.28
N TRP A 276 -10.64 13.77 -1.29
CA TRP A 276 -9.19 13.61 -1.33
C TRP A 276 -8.68 12.16 -1.22
N GLN A 277 -9.54 11.16 -1.48
CA GLN A 277 -9.17 9.74 -1.42
C GLN A 277 -7.97 9.41 -2.32
N PHE A 278 -7.89 10.05 -3.48
CA PHE A 278 -6.89 9.75 -4.51
C PHE A 278 -5.74 10.76 -4.57
N ARG A 279 -5.53 11.53 -3.49
CA ARG A 279 -4.53 12.62 -3.48
C ARG A 279 -3.10 12.16 -3.76
N GLU A 280 -2.77 10.92 -3.38
CA GLU A 280 -1.45 10.32 -3.60
C GLU A 280 -1.36 9.48 -4.89
N HIS A 281 -2.45 9.39 -5.67
CA HIS A 281 -2.46 8.63 -6.91
C HIS A 281 -1.97 9.48 -8.09
N THR A 282 -1.45 8.82 -9.12
CA THR A 282 -1.06 9.50 -10.35
C THR A 282 -2.29 9.72 -11.24
N PRO A 283 -2.66 10.99 -11.57
CA PRO A 283 -3.74 11.24 -12.51
C PRO A 283 -3.29 10.93 -13.94
N VAL A 284 -4.18 10.38 -14.74
CA VAL A 284 -4.01 10.11 -16.17
C VAL A 284 -5.28 10.52 -16.90
N SER A 285 -5.16 11.33 -17.94
CA SER A 285 -6.31 11.82 -18.68
C SER A 285 -6.88 10.83 -19.67
N VAL A 286 -8.21 10.79 -19.76
CA VAL A 286 -8.97 10.12 -20.81
C VAL A 286 -9.78 11.19 -21.55
N THR A 287 -9.17 11.83 -22.55
CA THR A 287 -9.82 12.93 -23.28
C THR A 287 -11.01 12.41 -24.08
N LEU A 288 -12.20 12.88 -23.73
CA LEU A 288 -13.45 12.43 -24.33
C LEU A 288 -13.71 13.14 -25.66
N LYS A 289 -14.29 12.41 -26.61
CA LYS A 289 -14.87 12.97 -27.83
C LYS A 289 -16.36 13.17 -27.60
N THR A 290 -16.83 14.40 -27.74
CA THR A 290 -18.19 14.80 -27.38
C THR A 290 -18.89 15.55 -28.50
N THR A 291 -20.21 15.58 -28.47
CA THR A 291 -20.98 16.58 -29.23
C THR A 291 -21.01 17.91 -28.47
N TYR A 292 -21.32 19.01 -29.17
CA TYR A 292 -21.44 20.33 -28.53
C TYR A 292 -22.42 20.34 -27.34
N ASP A 293 -23.52 19.61 -27.43
CA ASP A 293 -24.50 19.54 -26.34
C ASP A 293 -24.03 18.65 -25.18
N GLU A 294 -23.39 17.52 -25.50
CA GLU A 294 -22.85 16.60 -24.50
C GLU A 294 -21.73 17.22 -23.66
N LEU A 295 -20.92 18.11 -24.25
CA LEU A 295 -19.87 18.85 -23.55
C LEU A 295 -20.40 19.49 -22.26
N PHE A 296 -21.58 20.13 -22.29
CA PHE A 296 -22.15 20.79 -21.12
C PHE A 296 -22.72 19.81 -20.09
N LEU A 297 -23.20 18.65 -20.53
CA LEU A 297 -23.63 17.57 -19.65
C LEU A 297 -22.44 17.02 -18.89
N ILE A 298 -21.36 16.65 -19.59
CA ILE A 298 -20.13 16.12 -18.98
C ILE A 298 -19.45 17.15 -18.09
N ALA A 299 -19.38 18.42 -18.50
CA ALA A 299 -18.75 19.49 -17.73
C ALA A 299 -19.38 19.66 -16.34
N LYS A 300 -20.70 19.43 -16.21
CA LYS A 300 -21.43 19.53 -14.94
C LYS A 300 -21.11 18.37 -13.98
N GLU A 301 -20.82 17.19 -14.52
CA GLU A 301 -20.68 15.97 -13.71
C GLU A 301 -19.30 15.84 -13.05
N ARG A 302 -19.29 15.18 -11.89
CA ARG A 302 -18.06 14.77 -11.19
C ARG A 302 -17.35 13.68 -11.99
N ALA A 303 -16.02 13.61 -11.85
CA ALA A 303 -15.18 12.68 -12.59
C ALA A 303 -15.67 11.23 -12.47
N PHE A 304 -16.04 10.77 -11.27
CA PHE A 304 -16.49 9.38 -11.07
C PHE A 304 -17.80 9.01 -11.76
N ILE A 305 -18.60 10.00 -12.19
CA ILE A 305 -19.86 9.79 -12.92
C ILE A 305 -19.61 9.76 -14.43
N ARG A 306 -18.48 10.33 -14.89
CA ARG A 306 -18.14 10.42 -16.31
C ARG A 306 -17.79 9.05 -16.87
N PRO A 307 -18.09 8.79 -18.17
CA PRO A 307 -17.75 7.54 -18.80
C PRO A 307 -16.23 7.31 -18.79
N ASN A 308 -15.81 6.07 -18.56
CA ASN A 308 -14.41 5.64 -18.50
C ASN A 308 -13.60 6.16 -17.28
N PHE A 309 -14.26 6.63 -16.22
CA PHE A 309 -13.56 6.86 -14.97
C PHE A 309 -13.12 5.53 -14.36
N ARG A 310 -11.85 5.47 -13.94
CA ARG A 310 -11.30 4.29 -13.28
C ARG A 310 -10.26 4.72 -12.26
N ALA A 311 -10.26 4.07 -11.11
CA ALA A 311 -9.20 4.20 -10.11
C ALA A 311 -8.67 2.80 -9.78
N ASP A 312 -7.36 2.67 -9.65
CA ASP A 312 -6.69 1.50 -9.09
C ASP A 312 -5.75 1.91 -7.95
N ASN A 313 -4.90 1.01 -7.48
CA ASN A 313 -4.03 1.27 -6.33
C ASN A 313 -2.96 2.35 -6.55
N ALA A 314 -2.71 2.80 -7.78
CA ALA A 314 -1.63 3.72 -8.10
C ALA A 314 -2.05 4.90 -8.98
N THR A 315 -3.10 4.72 -9.80
CA THR A 315 -3.49 5.65 -10.84
C THR A 315 -4.99 5.95 -10.82
N VAL A 316 -5.35 7.12 -11.32
CA VAL A 316 -6.74 7.49 -11.60
C VAL A 316 -6.85 7.94 -13.05
N GLU A 317 -7.62 7.21 -13.84
CA GLU A 317 -8.03 7.57 -15.19
C GLU A 317 -9.20 8.56 -15.10
N ILE A 318 -8.96 9.79 -15.53
CA ILE A 318 -9.86 10.94 -15.38
C ILE A 318 -10.42 11.31 -16.75
N PRO A 319 -11.74 11.10 -16.98
CA PRO A 319 -12.39 11.54 -18.21
C PRO A 319 -12.51 13.06 -18.24
N ASN A 320 -11.88 13.70 -19.22
CA ASN A 320 -11.81 15.15 -19.32
C ASN A 320 -12.21 15.66 -20.71
N LEU A 321 -12.60 16.92 -20.75
CA LEU A 321 -12.94 17.62 -21.99
C LEU A 321 -11.74 18.39 -22.51
N PHE A 322 -11.50 18.33 -23.82
CA PHE A 322 -10.63 19.28 -24.51
C PHE A 322 -11.31 19.68 -25.82
N ALA A 323 -11.86 20.89 -25.88
CA ALA A 323 -12.67 21.34 -27.01
C ALA A 323 -12.45 22.80 -27.38
N MET A 324 -12.58 23.09 -28.67
CA MET A 324 -12.58 24.42 -29.25
C MET A 324 -13.96 24.71 -29.87
N ILE A 325 -14.57 25.82 -29.47
CA ILE A 325 -15.89 26.28 -29.91
C ILE A 325 -15.67 27.50 -30.81
N MET A 326 -16.01 27.34 -32.08
CA MET A 326 -15.78 28.30 -33.16
C MET A 326 -17.08 29.03 -33.50
N GLY A 327 -17.08 30.35 -33.37
CA GLY A 327 -18.26 31.17 -33.62
C GLY A 327 -19.15 31.42 -32.40
N ILE A 328 -20.37 31.88 -32.66
CA ILE A 328 -21.45 32.13 -31.71
C ILE A 328 -22.74 31.45 -32.19
N THR A 329 -23.68 31.17 -31.28
CA THR A 329 -25.01 30.70 -31.65
C THR A 329 -25.86 31.88 -32.16
N ALA A 330 -26.77 31.62 -33.10
CA ALA A 330 -27.70 32.63 -33.62
C ALA A 330 -28.56 33.23 -32.49
N ASN A 331 -28.88 32.44 -31.48
CA ASN A 331 -29.45 32.93 -30.23
C ASN A 331 -28.32 33.36 -29.28
N GLU A 332 -27.95 34.64 -29.32
CA GLU A 332 -26.85 35.18 -28.51
C GLU A 332 -27.05 34.94 -27.00
N LYS A 333 -28.30 34.91 -26.53
CA LYS A 333 -28.60 34.62 -25.12
C LYS A 333 -28.18 33.20 -24.76
N GLU A 334 -28.44 32.22 -25.62
CA GLU A 334 -28.02 30.84 -25.39
C GLU A 334 -26.49 30.71 -25.32
N TYR A 335 -25.78 31.35 -26.24
CA TYR A 335 -24.31 31.39 -26.25
C TYR A 335 -23.76 31.87 -24.91
N TRP A 336 -24.25 33.03 -24.45
CA TRP A 336 -23.83 33.59 -23.16
C TRP A 336 -24.29 32.75 -21.99
N ASP A 337 -25.48 32.16 -22.04
CA ASP A 337 -25.98 31.30 -20.98
C ASP A 337 -25.10 30.06 -20.79
N ARG A 338 -24.66 29.42 -21.88
CA ARG A 338 -23.75 28.28 -21.85
C ARG A 338 -22.35 28.67 -21.35
N LEU A 339 -21.74 29.73 -21.91
CA LEU A 339 -20.43 30.22 -21.48
C LEU A 339 -20.40 30.69 -20.01
N GLN A 340 -21.44 31.41 -19.57
CA GLN A 340 -21.55 31.88 -18.18
C GLN A 340 -21.84 30.74 -17.18
N THR A 341 -22.44 29.64 -17.65
CA THR A 341 -22.58 28.42 -16.83
C THR A 341 -21.21 27.80 -16.59
N LEU A 342 -20.41 27.61 -17.64
CA LEU A 342 -19.05 27.07 -17.52
C LEU A 342 -18.16 27.94 -16.64
N THR A 343 -18.11 29.24 -16.91
CA THR A 343 -17.30 30.18 -16.10
C THR A 343 -17.84 30.43 -14.69
N GLY A 344 -19.07 29.98 -14.41
CA GLY A 344 -19.74 30.15 -13.13
C GLY A 344 -19.44 29.05 -12.10
N TYR A 345 -18.87 27.90 -12.50
CA TYR A 345 -18.50 26.87 -11.55
C TYR A 345 -17.35 27.34 -10.65
N LYS A 346 -17.38 26.92 -9.38
CA LYS A 346 -16.39 27.33 -8.38
C LYS A 346 -14.96 26.93 -8.77
N GLU A 347 -14.80 25.77 -9.40
CA GLU A 347 -13.53 25.20 -9.85
C GLU A 347 -13.17 25.63 -11.30
N SER A 348 -13.71 26.74 -11.78
CA SER A 348 -13.40 27.29 -13.10
C SER A 348 -12.42 28.46 -13.04
N HIS A 349 -11.43 28.44 -13.92
CA HIS A 349 -10.52 29.53 -14.17
C HIS A 349 -10.72 30.06 -15.59
N THR A 350 -11.04 31.35 -15.73
CA THR A 350 -11.27 31.97 -17.04
C THR A 350 -10.09 32.83 -17.47
N ILE A 351 -9.54 32.53 -18.64
CA ILE A 351 -8.49 33.31 -19.30
C ILE A 351 -9.11 34.16 -20.40
N ARG A 352 -8.80 35.46 -20.37
CA ARG A 352 -9.32 36.45 -21.35
C ARG A 352 -8.23 37.36 -21.91
N ARG A 353 -6.96 37.07 -21.61
CA ARG A 353 -5.80 37.83 -22.08
C ARG A 353 -4.71 36.84 -22.45
N PHE A 354 -4.06 37.10 -23.58
CA PHE A 354 -3.08 36.22 -24.18
C PHE A 354 -1.80 37.00 -24.52
N PRO A 355 -0.62 36.36 -24.41
CA PRO A 355 -0.42 35.03 -23.85
C PRO A 355 -0.69 35.01 -22.34
N PHE A 356 -1.12 33.86 -21.81
CA PHE A 356 -1.35 33.68 -20.35
C PHE A 356 -0.19 32.97 -19.66
N THR A 357 0.77 32.50 -20.43
CA THR A 357 2.07 31.99 -19.99
C THR A 357 3.18 32.95 -20.38
N GLU A 358 4.30 32.90 -19.64
CA GLU A 358 5.54 33.56 -20.04
C GLU A 358 6.47 32.53 -20.69
N GLU A 359 6.79 32.72 -21.98
CA GLU A 359 7.66 31.79 -22.69
C GLU A 359 9.09 31.83 -22.15
N VAL A 360 9.58 30.67 -21.70
CA VAL A 360 10.96 30.52 -21.23
C VAL A 360 11.86 30.22 -22.42
N LYS A 361 12.77 31.15 -22.72
CA LYS A 361 13.74 31.07 -23.84
C LYS A 361 15.11 30.53 -23.42
N ALA A 362 15.31 30.23 -22.13
CA ALA A 362 16.56 29.69 -21.63
C ALA A 362 16.78 28.26 -22.14
N ASN A 363 18.03 27.89 -22.42
CA ASN A 363 18.36 26.55 -22.90
C ASN A 363 18.39 25.55 -21.74
N TYR A 364 17.42 24.63 -21.70
CA TYR A 364 17.30 23.60 -20.66
C TYR A 364 17.89 22.24 -21.07
N GLN A 365 18.68 22.17 -22.15
CA GLN A 365 19.22 20.91 -22.69
C GLN A 365 19.88 20.04 -21.60
N PHE A 366 20.73 20.62 -20.74
CA PHE A 366 21.37 19.86 -19.67
C PHE A 366 20.38 19.39 -18.61
N HIS A 367 19.42 20.24 -18.21
CA HIS A 367 18.39 19.87 -17.24
C HIS A 367 17.52 18.73 -17.77
N TYR A 368 17.13 18.80 -19.04
CA TYR A 368 16.38 17.74 -19.72
C TYR A 368 17.18 16.45 -19.74
N SER A 369 18.43 16.47 -20.24
CA SER A 369 19.30 15.29 -20.28
C SER A 369 19.54 14.65 -18.90
N HIS A 370 19.67 15.45 -17.84
CA HIS A 370 19.82 14.95 -16.47
C HIS A 370 18.54 14.32 -15.89
N ALA A 371 17.38 14.75 -16.36
CA ALA A 371 16.10 14.19 -15.94
C ALA A 371 15.78 12.86 -16.65
N LEU A 372 16.50 12.48 -17.73
CA LEU A 372 16.24 11.25 -18.45
C LEU A 372 16.73 9.99 -17.72
N ASP A 373 16.00 8.90 -17.87
CA ASP A 373 16.38 7.56 -17.45
C ASP A 373 17.21 6.84 -18.53
N GLN A 374 17.48 5.54 -18.32
CA GLN A 374 18.22 4.71 -19.29
C GLN A 374 17.44 4.44 -20.59
N THR A 375 16.12 4.66 -20.59
CA THR A 375 15.24 4.48 -21.75
C THR A 375 15.05 5.76 -22.56
N GLY A 376 15.61 6.89 -22.10
CA GLY A 376 15.44 8.20 -22.72
C GLY A 376 14.10 8.87 -22.38
N GLN A 377 13.40 8.41 -21.33
CA GLN A 377 12.19 9.03 -20.79
C GLN A 377 12.51 9.85 -19.55
N ILE A 378 11.72 10.87 -19.24
CA ILE A 378 11.89 11.65 -18.01
C ILE A 378 11.57 10.74 -16.82
N ASP A 379 12.53 10.62 -15.90
CA ASP A 379 12.37 10.01 -14.58
C ASP A 379 11.76 11.06 -13.62
N PRO A 380 10.52 10.85 -13.13
CA PRO A 380 9.85 11.77 -12.22
C PRO A 380 10.66 12.04 -10.94
N VAL A 381 11.39 11.04 -10.42
CA VAL A 381 12.21 11.20 -9.21
C VAL A 381 13.35 12.19 -9.48
N ARG A 382 14.10 11.99 -10.56
CA ARG A 382 15.20 12.90 -10.96
C ARG A 382 14.69 14.31 -11.24
N LEU A 383 13.51 14.43 -11.87
CA LEU A 383 12.89 15.72 -12.15
C LEU A 383 12.57 16.48 -10.84
N LYS A 384 11.94 15.83 -9.86
CA LYS A 384 11.61 16.44 -8.57
C LYS A 384 12.84 16.86 -7.76
N GLU A 385 13.94 16.11 -7.85
CA GLU A 385 15.21 16.42 -7.19
C GLU A 385 15.97 17.57 -7.85
N SER A 386 15.68 17.86 -9.13
CA SER A 386 16.37 18.89 -9.90
C SER A 386 16.25 20.30 -9.30
N ASN A 387 17.20 21.17 -9.67
CA ASN A 387 17.23 22.56 -9.23
C ASN A 387 16.17 23.44 -9.91
N ILE A 388 15.60 23.00 -11.03
CA ILE A 388 14.55 23.71 -11.76
C ILE A 388 13.14 23.34 -11.28
N TRP A 389 13.02 22.36 -10.38
CA TRP A 389 11.71 21.96 -9.84
C TRP A 389 11.12 23.02 -8.91
N ARG A 390 10.07 23.69 -9.36
CA ARG A 390 9.40 24.80 -8.64
C ARG A 390 8.28 24.35 -7.71
N CYS A 391 7.88 23.08 -7.81
CA CYS A 391 6.71 22.54 -7.10
C CYS A 391 7.02 21.97 -5.71
N LYS A 392 8.22 22.20 -5.14
CA LYS A 392 8.64 21.63 -3.84
C LYS A 392 7.74 21.97 -2.64
N HIS A 393 6.95 23.03 -2.75
CA HIS A 393 6.01 23.47 -1.72
C HIS A 393 4.66 22.74 -1.78
N LEU A 394 4.40 21.96 -2.83
CA LEU A 394 3.16 21.19 -2.99
C LEU A 394 3.24 19.85 -2.25
N PRO A 395 2.10 19.24 -1.86
CA PRO A 395 2.05 17.89 -1.33
C PRO A 395 2.71 16.86 -2.26
N GLU A 396 3.25 15.78 -1.70
CA GLU A 396 4.05 14.79 -2.42
C GLU A 396 3.30 14.15 -3.60
N GLY A 397 2.08 13.66 -3.39
CA GLY A 397 1.24 13.12 -4.46
C GLY A 397 0.98 14.08 -5.61
N ILE A 398 0.82 15.39 -5.32
CA ILE A 398 0.63 16.41 -6.37
C ILE A 398 1.93 16.65 -7.15
N GLN A 399 3.07 16.67 -6.44
CA GLN A 399 4.37 16.75 -7.10
C GLN A 399 4.61 15.56 -8.02
N GLU A 400 4.28 14.35 -7.55
CA GLU A 400 4.36 13.13 -8.34
C GLU A 400 3.45 13.19 -9.57
N GLY A 401 2.18 13.56 -9.39
CA GLY A 401 1.24 13.69 -10.50
C GLY A 401 1.69 14.69 -11.58
N ILE A 402 2.24 15.85 -11.19
CA ILE A 402 2.78 16.83 -12.15
C ILE A 402 4.02 16.26 -12.85
N ALA A 403 4.96 15.64 -12.13
CA ALA A 403 6.17 15.09 -12.72
C ALA A 403 5.87 13.95 -13.71
N GLN A 404 4.92 13.08 -13.37
CA GLN A 404 4.41 12.02 -14.24
C GLN A 404 3.71 12.59 -15.48
N ALA A 405 2.89 13.63 -15.33
CA ALA A 405 2.25 14.32 -16.47
C ALA A 405 3.30 14.97 -17.41
N ILE A 406 4.35 15.59 -16.87
CA ILE A 406 5.45 16.13 -17.68
C ILE A 406 6.19 15.02 -18.43
N SER A 407 6.41 13.87 -17.78
CA SER A 407 7.05 12.71 -18.42
C SER A 407 6.22 12.20 -19.59
N ARG A 408 4.90 12.01 -19.40
CA ARG A 408 3.98 11.59 -20.48
C ARG A 408 3.88 12.61 -21.61
N LEU A 409 3.77 13.90 -21.27
CA LEU A 409 3.75 15.01 -22.22
C LEU A 409 4.96 14.97 -23.15
N CYS A 410 6.16 14.74 -22.60
CA CYS A 410 7.39 14.67 -23.40
C CYS A 410 7.51 13.33 -24.12
N LYS A 411 7.01 12.23 -23.56
CA LYS A 411 7.04 10.91 -24.21
C LYS A 411 6.18 10.88 -25.49
N HIS A 412 4.99 11.46 -25.41
CA HIS A 412 4.01 11.51 -26.50
C HIS A 412 3.75 12.95 -26.90
N ALA A 413 4.76 13.65 -27.42
CA ALA A 413 4.65 15.04 -27.81
C ALA A 413 3.54 15.25 -28.86
N LYS A 414 2.47 15.97 -28.46
CA LYS A 414 1.33 16.33 -29.31
C LYS A 414 1.38 17.77 -29.85
N LEU A 415 2.47 18.45 -29.56
CA LEU A 415 2.76 19.79 -30.05
C LEU A 415 3.34 19.70 -31.46
N LEU A 416 2.79 20.46 -32.39
CA LEU A 416 3.26 20.49 -33.77
C LEU A 416 4.70 21.06 -33.84
N PRO A 417 5.60 20.41 -34.61
CA PRO A 417 6.94 20.93 -34.84
C PRO A 417 6.88 22.20 -35.71
N GLN A 418 7.75 23.17 -35.44
CA GLN A 418 7.88 24.39 -36.22
C GLN A 418 9.26 24.47 -36.87
N ASN A 419 9.37 25.15 -38.02
CA ASN A 419 10.66 25.54 -38.62
C ASN A 419 11.69 24.40 -38.80
N GLY A 420 11.24 23.16 -39.04
CA GLY A 420 12.11 22.00 -39.21
C GLY A 420 12.66 21.39 -37.91
N GLU A 421 12.07 21.72 -36.76
CA GLU A 421 12.37 21.08 -35.47
C GLU A 421 12.27 19.56 -35.55
N SER A 422 13.23 18.90 -34.91
CA SER A 422 13.19 17.47 -34.67
C SER A 422 12.25 17.13 -33.50
N GLU A 423 11.88 15.86 -33.36
CA GLU A 423 11.10 15.38 -32.22
C GLU A 423 11.80 15.71 -30.88
N ALA A 424 13.13 15.65 -30.82
CA ALA A 424 13.89 15.98 -29.63
C ALA A 424 13.78 17.48 -29.26
N ASP A 425 13.76 18.36 -30.26
CA ASP A 425 13.60 19.81 -30.05
C ASP A 425 12.22 20.13 -29.47
N VAL A 426 11.17 19.47 -29.98
CA VAL A 426 9.80 19.62 -29.47
C VAL A 426 9.69 19.12 -28.03
N LYS A 427 10.29 17.96 -27.72
CA LYS A 427 10.32 17.42 -26.35
C LYS A 427 11.05 18.34 -25.38
N LEU A 428 12.19 18.88 -25.80
CA LEU A 428 12.94 19.86 -25.01
C LEU A 428 12.12 21.13 -24.76
N TYR A 429 11.43 21.62 -25.79
CA TYR A 429 10.55 22.79 -25.66
C TYR A 429 9.42 22.52 -24.66
N LEU A 430 8.70 21.40 -24.81
CA LEU A 430 7.63 20.99 -23.90
C LEU A 430 8.12 20.89 -22.46
N PHE A 431 9.25 20.21 -22.23
CA PHE A 431 9.88 20.11 -20.92
C PHE A 431 10.16 21.50 -20.32
N THR A 432 10.75 22.40 -21.12
CA THR A 432 11.14 23.74 -20.69
C THR A 432 9.93 24.57 -20.27
N GLN A 433 8.81 24.51 -21.01
CA GLN A 433 7.62 25.26 -20.65
C GLN A 433 6.86 24.61 -19.47
N ALA A 434 6.77 23.28 -19.44
CA ALA A 434 5.97 22.55 -18.47
C ALA A 434 6.47 22.68 -17.02
N VAL A 435 7.79 22.69 -16.80
CA VAL A 435 8.39 22.92 -15.47
C VAL A 435 8.24 24.35 -14.96
N ASN A 436 7.82 25.27 -15.83
CA ASN A 436 7.66 26.70 -15.56
C ASN A 436 6.18 27.15 -15.57
N LEU A 437 5.26 26.25 -15.18
CA LEU A 437 3.82 26.53 -15.18
C LEU A 437 3.47 27.71 -14.23
N PRO A 438 2.62 28.68 -14.66
CA PRO A 438 2.15 29.77 -13.81
C PRO A 438 1.42 29.30 -12.55
N SER A 439 1.55 30.06 -11.46
CA SER A 439 0.92 29.73 -10.18
C SER A 439 -0.61 29.62 -10.25
N SER A 440 -1.28 30.38 -11.12
CA SER A 440 -2.72 30.27 -11.32
C SER A 440 -3.15 28.87 -11.82
N LEU A 441 -2.35 28.26 -12.69
CA LEU A 441 -2.61 26.92 -13.22
C LEU A 441 -2.17 25.84 -12.21
N LEU A 442 -1.08 26.05 -11.48
CA LEU A 442 -0.70 25.17 -10.36
C LEU A 442 -1.78 25.12 -9.28
N ASN A 443 -2.42 26.24 -8.96
CA ASN A 443 -3.54 26.29 -8.03
C ASN A 443 -4.72 25.44 -8.52
N LEU A 444 -4.99 25.46 -9.83
CA LEU A 444 -6.05 24.65 -10.44
C LEU A 444 -5.78 23.15 -10.23
N ILE A 445 -4.55 22.71 -10.48
CA ILE A 445 -4.10 21.34 -10.23
C ILE A 445 -4.22 20.99 -8.74
N GLN A 446 -3.82 21.91 -7.85
CA GLN A 446 -3.85 21.68 -6.40
C GLN A 446 -5.28 21.51 -5.85
N THR A 447 -6.27 22.16 -6.45
CA THR A 447 -7.68 22.05 -6.07
C THR A 447 -8.37 20.80 -6.61
N PHE A 448 -7.68 20.02 -7.47
CA PHE A 448 -8.29 18.87 -8.13
C PHE A 448 -8.36 17.65 -7.21
N ASP A 449 -9.55 17.34 -6.72
CA ASP A 449 -9.89 16.04 -6.14
C ASP A 449 -10.34 15.09 -7.27
N TYR A 450 -9.50 14.13 -7.63
CA TYR A 450 -9.59 13.39 -8.90
C TYR A 450 -10.89 12.64 -9.15
N ALA A 451 -11.62 12.24 -8.10
CA ALA A 451 -12.94 11.62 -8.26
C ALA A 451 -14.08 12.65 -8.33
N GLN A 452 -13.89 13.84 -7.78
CA GLN A 452 -14.95 14.83 -7.58
C GLN A 452 -15.07 15.79 -8.77
N THR A 453 -15.25 17.08 -8.52
CA THR A 453 -15.42 18.07 -9.59
C THR A 453 -14.13 18.24 -10.38
N VAL A 454 -14.19 18.03 -11.69
CA VAL A 454 -13.07 18.30 -12.61
C VAL A 454 -12.91 19.82 -12.78
N PRO A 455 -11.74 20.41 -12.45
CA PRO A 455 -11.48 21.82 -12.69
C PRO A 455 -11.56 22.16 -14.17
N LYS A 456 -11.92 23.41 -14.47
CA LYS A 456 -12.12 23.89 -15.84
C LYS A 456 -11.24 25.08 -16.15
N LEU A 457 -10.52 25.01 -17.25
CA LEU A 457 -9.85 26.14 -17.87
C LEU A 457 -10.69 26.62 -19.06
N ILE A 458 -11.31 27.79 -18.91
CA ILE A 458 -12.12 28.40 -19.96
C ILE A 458 -11.32 29.52 -20.62
N LEU A 459 -11.02 29.38 -21.90
CA LEU A 459 -10.31 30.39 -22.68
C LEU A 459 -11.34 31.14 -23.51
N TYR A 460 -11.31 32.47 -23.47
CA TYR A 460 -12.13 33.31 -24.34
C TYR A 460 -11.22 34.17 -25.21
N HIS A 461 -11.00 33.74 -26.44
CA HIS A 461 -9.99 34.28 -27.34
C HIS A 461 -10.64 34.92 -28.56
N THR A 462 -10.48 36.24 -28.67
CA THR A 462 -11.05 37.06 -29.78
C THR A 462 -9.97 37.76 -30.61
N GLU A 463 -8.69 37.41 -30.43
CA GLU A 463 -7.49 38.13 -30.93
C GLU A 463 -7.30 39.57 -30.41
N GLN A 464 -8.36 40.26 -30.00
CA GLN A 464 -8.30 41.64 -29.48
C GLN A 464 -7.50 41.75 -28.17
N THR A 465 -7.43 40.66 -27.41
CA THR A 465 -6.76 40.59 -26.11
C THR A 465 -5.40 39.90 -26.19
N GLY A 466 -4.80 39.91 -27.38
CA GLY A 466 -3.53 39.25 -27.70
C GLY A 466 -3.70 37.90 -28.39
N ALA A 467 -2.59 37.41 -28.95
CA ALA A 467 -2.52 36.14 -29.65
C ALA A 467 -2.09 35.01 -28.69
N LEU A 468 -2.66 33.82 -28.90
CA LEU A 468 -2.25 32.61 -28.19
C LEU A 468 -0.82 32.22 -28.59
N SER A 469 0.02 31.89 -27.61
CA SER A 469 1.41 31.52 -27.87
C SER A 469 1.63 30.01 -27.92
N ARG A 470 2.80 29.59 -28.43
CA ARG A 470 3.21 28.18 -28.37
C ARG A 470 3.40 27.67 -26.93
N SER A 471 3.82 28.54 -26.01
CA SER A 471 3.95 28.19 -24.59
C SER A 471 2.59 28.01 -23.92
N ASP A 472 1.57 28.77 -24.35
CA ASP A 472 0.19 28.56 -23.92
C ASP A 472 -0.30 27.16 -24.33
N ALA A 473 -0.05 26.75 -25.59
CA ALA A 473 -0.38 25.42 -26.07
C ALA A 473 0.32 24.30 -25.28
N ALA A 474 1.60 24.48 -24.92
CA ALA A 474 2.32 23.54 -24.06
C ALA A 474 1.68 23.41 -22.67
N ALA A 475 1.22 24.53 -22.08
CA ALA A 475 0.50 24.50 -20.81
C ALA A 475 -0.85 23.80 -20.92
N LEU A 476 -1.61 24.01 -22.01
CA LEU A 476 -2.87 23.31 -22.25
C LEU A 476 -2.66 21.79 -22.34
N LEU A 477 -1.63 21.33 -23.06
CA LEU A 477 -1.31 19.91 -23.15
C LEU A 477 -0.94 19.30 -21.78
N LEU A 478 -0.19 20.02 -20.95
CA LEU A 478 0.13 19.56 -19.60
C LEU A 478 -1.13 19.44 -18.71
N LEU A 479 -2.02 20.43 -18.77
CA LEU A 479 -3.27 20.40 -18.02
C LEU A 479 -4.19 19.28 -18.53
N ASN A 480 -4.17 19.02 -19.84
CA ASN A 480 -4.87 17.88 -20.42
C ASN A 480 -4.32 16.58 -19.85
N GLU A 481 -3.00 16.35 -19.80
CA GLU A 481 -2.37 15.15 -19.22
C GLU A 481 -2.75 14.87 -17.75
N ILE A 482 -3.14 15.91 -17.01
CA ILE A 482 -3.63 15.83 -15.62
C ILE A 482 -5.14 15.51 -15.56
N GLY A 483 -5.87 15.75 -16.65
CA GLY A 483 -7.32 15.51 -16.74
C GLY A 483 -8.19 16.74 -16.44
N ILE A 484 -7.67 17.95 -16.64
CA ILE A 484 -8.44 19.19 -16.48
C ILE A 484 -9.33 19.40 -17.72
N ASP A 485 -10.55 19.91 -17.53
CA ASP A 485 -11.43 20.30 -18.63
C ASP A 485 -10.89 21.58 -19.27
N ILE A 486 -10.65 21.58 -20.58
CA ILE A 486 -10.15 22.73 -21.34
C ILE A 486 -11.17 23.07 -22.43
N ILE A 487 -11.72 24.28 -22.36
CA ILE A 487 -12.75 24.73 -23.32
C ILE A 487 -12.33 26.10 -23.86
N VAL A 488 -12.07 26.16 -25.16
CA VAL A 488 -11.62 27.37 -25.86
C VAL A 488 -12.76 27.94 -26.69
N TYR A 489 -13.25 29.12 -26.30
CA TYR A 489 -14.19 29.90 -27.09
C TYR A 489 -13.44 30.84 -28.02
N ASN A 490 -13.74 30.75 -29.30
CA ASN A 490 -13.16 31.55 -30.38
C ASN A 490 -14.27 32.12 -31.28
N PRO A 491 -14.94 33.20 -30.85
CA PRO A 491 -16.04 33.81 -31.59
C PRO A 491 -15.72 34.23 -33.03
N PRO A 492 -14.51 34.73 -33.36
CA PRO A 492 -14.16 35.07 -34.74
C PRO A 492 -13.95 33.85 -35.66
N GLY A 493 -13.70 32.67 -35.09
CA GLY A 493 -13.39 31.46 -35.84
C GLY A 493 -12.01 31.48 -36.51
N TYR A 494 -11.04 32.23 -35.96
CA TYR A 494 -9.67 32.25 -36.47
C TYR A 494 -8.87 31.01 -36.07
N LYS A 495 -7.70 30.77 -36.66
CA LYS A 495 -6.79 29.75 -36.13
C LYS A 495 -6.40 30.11 -34.69
N CYS A 496 -6.39 29.12 -33.81
CA CYS A 496 -6.14 29.24 -32.39
C CYS A 496 -5.18 28.13 -31.93
N ILE A 497 -5.64 27.20 -31.09
CA ILE A 497 -4.81 26.09 -30.58
C ILE A 497 -4.45 25.07 -31.67
N ASP A 498 -5.27 24.96 -32.72
CA ASP A 498 -5.03 24.15 -33.93
C ASP A 498 -3.81 24.62 -34.75
N HIS A 499 -3.25 25.79 -34.43
CA HIS A 499 -1.96 26.22 -34.98
C HIS A 499 -0.76 25.50 -34.33
N TYR A 500 -0.92 25.01 -33.10
CA TYR A 500 0.19 24.48 -32.29
C TYR A 500 -0.01 23.03 -31.84
N ILE A 501 -1.24 22.52 -31.79
CA ILE A 501 -1.58 21.20 -31.25
C ILE A 501 -2.18 20.33 -32.37
N GLU A 502 -1.85 19.04 -32.38
CA GLU A 502 -2.48 18.07 -33.29
C GLU A 502 -4.01 18.03 -33.15
N ASP A 503 -4.74 18.14 -34.26
CA ASP A 503 -6.22 18.16 -34.31
C ASP A 503 -6.91 16.97 -33.63
N GLN A 504 -6.22 15.85 -33.43
CA GLN A 504 -6.77 14.66 -32.78
C GLN A 504 -6.88 14.78 -31.26
N GLN A 505 -6.26 15.80 -30.65
CA GLN A 505 -6.22 15.98 -29.19
C GLN A 505 -7.43 16.72 -28.62
N PHE A 506 -8.23 17.39 -29.46
CA PHE A 506 -9.38 18.17 -29.02
C PHE A 506 -10.51 18.13 -30.04
N ASP A 507 -11.74 18.32 -29.59
CA ASP A 507 -12.89 18.46 -30.47
C ASP A 507 -12.99 19.90 -31.01
N THR A 508 -13.47 20.07 -32.25
CA THR A 508 -13.82 21.38 -32.80
C THR A 508 -15.31 21.44 -33.08
N HIS A 509 -16.01 22.39 -32.46
CA HIS A 509 -17.44 22.63 -32.64
C HIS A 509 -17.67 23.95 -33.36
N TRP A 510 -18.21 23.89 -34.57
CA TRP A 510 -18.60 25.08 -35.34
C TRP A 510 -20.04 25.48 -35.01
N LEU A 511 -20.23 26.74 -34.64
CA LEU A 511 -21.53 27.34 -34.35
C LEU A 511 -22.08 28.09 -35.58
N ASP A 512 -23.22 28.75 -35.39
CA ASP A 512 -24.04 29.33 -36.48
C ASP A 512 -23.37 30.51 -37.19
N GLU A 513 -22.73 31.40 -36.43
CA GLU A 513 -22.22 32.68 -36.94
C GLU A 513 -20.83 33.02 -36.40
N MET A 514 -20.05 33.83 -37.14
CA MET A 514 -18.75 34.34 -36.68
C MET A 514 -18.91 35.78 -36.17
N SER A 515 -18.33 36.07 -35.01
CA SER A 515 -18.37 37.40 -34.40
C SER A 515 -16.97 37.94 -34.13
N PHE A 516 -16.59 38.96 -34.88
CA PHE A 516 -15.26 39.57 -34.83
C PHE A 516 -15.09 40.58 -33.69
N ASN A 517 -16.20 41.10 -33.14
CA ASN A 517 -16.23 42.12 -32.10
C ASN A 517 -17.02 41.68 -30.86
N GLN A 518 -16.90 40.40 -30.49
CA GLN A 518 -17.61 39.84 -29.35
C GLN A 518 -16.82 40.03 -28.03
N GLU A 519 -16.95 41.19 -27.38
CA GLU A 519 -16.34 41.37 -26.05
C GLU A 519 -16.95 40.42 -25.01
N PHE A 520 -16.15 40.02 -24.01
CA PHE A 520 -16.63 39.15 -22.93
C PHE A 520 -17.70 39.85 -22.08
N LYS A 521 -18.91 39.30 -22.03
CA LYS A 521 -20.01 39.81 -21.18
C LYS A 521 -20.00 39.16 -19.81
N GLU A 522 -19.77 39.98 -18.78
CA GLU A 522 -19.91 39.57 -17.38
C GLU A 522 -21.33 39.09 -17.07
N PRO A 523 -21.51 38.02 -16.27
CA PRO A 523 -22.82 37.61 -15.83
C PRO A 523 -23.48 38.69 -14.98
N SER A 524 -24.79 38.85 -15.14
CA SER A 524 -25.58 39.84 -14.40
C SER A 524 -25.50 39.60 -12.88
N ILE A 525 -25.66 40.66 -12.09
CA ILE A 525 -25.59 40.62 -10.61
C ILE A 525 -26.62 39.61 -10.04
N VAL A 526 -27.80 39.52 -10.65
CA VAL A 526 -28.87 38.58 -10.27
C VAL A 526 -28.41 37.13 -10.46
N ARG A 527 -27.74 36.83 -11.60
CA ARG A 527 -27.22 35.48 -11.89
C ARG A 527 -26.06 35.10 -10.95
N LYS A 528 -25.19 36.05 -10.60
CA LYS A 528 -24.11 35.86 -9.61
C LYS A 528 -24.65 35.51 -8.21
N PHE A 529 -25.83 36.00 -7.83
CA PHE A 529 -26.49 35.67 -6.56
C PHE A 529 -27.15 34.28 -6.57
N ILE A 530 -27.79 33.89 -7.67
CA ILE A 530 -28.45 32.58 -7.78
C ILE A 530 -27.42 31.44 -7.70
N ASN A 531 -26.29 31.55 -8.42
CA ASN A 531 -25.21 30.54 -8.40
C ASN A 531 -24.42 30.48 -7.07
N LYS A 532 -24.66 31.39 -6.12
CA LYS A 532 -24.07 31.34 -4.77
C LYS A 532 -24.97 30.66 -3.75
N ILE A 533 -26.26 30.56 -4.05
CA ILE A 533 -27.30 30.06 -3.14
C ILE A 533 -27.68 28.61 -3.49
N PHE A 534 -27.59 28.26 -4.78
CA PHE A 534 -27.72 26.91 -5.33
C PHE A 534 -26.37 26.44 -5.84
#